data_AF-A0A2G5C4G6-F1
#
_entry.id   AF-A0A2G5C4G6-F1
#
_cell.length_a   1.000
_cell.length_b   1.000
_cell.length_c   1.000
_cell.angle_alpha   90.00
_cell.angle_beta   90.00
_cell.angle_gamma   90.00
#
_symmetry.space_group_name_H-M   'P 1'
#
loop_
_entity.id
_entity.type
_entity.pdbx_description
1 polymer ?
#
loop_
_entity_poly.entity_id
_entity_poly.type
_entity_poly.pdbx_seq_one_letter_code
_entity_poly.pdbx_strand_id
1 'polypeptide(L)'
;MSSTDAEFNLRASTQPGFGISDCTFADAGNLEHCAKYLNQTLVTFGFPASLDLFANDPVSIARTCNCIYSLLQQRQRDIEFRESSNEQRQRLSSDMSRLEAKVERLEAQLAAKDRELATLTRTEAKAAATFKAQIEKLQQEREEFQRMVIGNQQVRTQQIHEMKKKEKEYIKLQERLNQVLMEKKKESRSGMEIMNLLQKEGRQRGTWNGKKADNDFYKMIVDSYEVNKQELMAENADLKALLRSMQMDMREFLNAPNGLSKPTVPLNERLDADPPQSPLGGKTDVFDLPFHMARDQIEESLRTKMASIKERMVQLQDAQKGAEVTSEATERELELEAQLVEARSIIQEQV
;
A
#
# COMPACT_ATOMS: atom_id res chain seq x y z
N MET A 1 -37.69 22.44 -2.94
CA MET A 1 -38.91 21.80 -2.43
C MET A 1 -38.64 21.42 -0.99
N SER A 2 -39.49 21.92 -0.10
CA SER A 2 -39.40 21.77 1.35
C SER A 2 -39.77 20.35 1.80
N SER A 3 -39.45 20.04 3.07
CA SER A 3 -39.95 18.93 3.90
C SER A 3 -39.08 17.66 3.87
N THR A 4 -38.59 17.10 4.98
CA THR A 4 -38.89 17.27 6.41
C THR A 4 -37.77 16.60 7.22
N ASP A 5 -36.98 17.38 7.95
CA ASP A 5 -36.21 16.90 9.10
C ASP A 5 -37.18 16.65 10.25
N ALA A 6 -37.34 15.39 10.66
CA ALA A 6 -38.00 15.03 11.90
C ALA A 6 -36.93 14.69 12.93
N GLU A 7 -36.36 15.73 13.55
CA GLU A 7 -35.61 15.62 14.80
C GLU A 7 -36.51 14.98 15.86
N PHE A 8 -36.30 13.70 16.12
CA PHE A 8 -36.89 13.00 17.26
C PHE A 8 -36.20 13.48 18.54
N ASN A 9 -36.62 14.65 19.02
CA ASN A 9 -36.27 15.15 20.34
C ASN A 9 -36.86 14.19 21.39
N LEU A 10 -36.05 13.22 21.82
CA LEU A 10 -36.22 12.49 23.07
C LEU A 10 -36.01 13.49 24.22
N ARG A 11 -37.05 14.29 24.45
CA ARG A 11 -37.22 15.05 25.68
C ARG A 11 -37.15 14.04 26.80
N ALA A 12 -36.02 14.03 27.50
CA ALA A 12 -35.86 13.41 28.79
C ALA A 12 -37.07 13.86 29.62
N SER A 13 -38.03 12.95 29.79
CA SER A 13 -39.08 13.11 30.77
C SER A 13 -38.39 12.90 32.10
N THR A 14 -37.82 13.99 32.62
CA THR A 14 -37.41 14.13 34.01
C THR A 14 -38.55 13.59 34.85
N GLN A 15 -38.40 12.37 35.35
CA GLN A 15 -39.36 11.83 36.30
C GLN A 15 -39.39 12.82 37.46
N PRO A 16 -40.54 13.38 37.85
CA PRO A 16 -40.63 13.98 39.16
C PRO A 16 -40.40 12.81 40.11
N GLY A 17 -39.28 12.85 40.83
CA GLY A 17 -39.06 11.96 41.96
C GLY A 17 -40.35 11.95 42.78
N PHE A 18 -40.84 10.75 43.08
CA PHE A 18 -41.97 10.54 43.97
C PHE A 18 -41.63 11.16 45.33
N GLY A 19 -41.90 12.46 45.46
CA GLY A 19 -42.14 13.08 46.74
C GLY A 19 -43.34 12.35 47.31
N ILE A 20 -43.16 11.76 48.48
CA ILE A 20 -44.23 11.30 49.34
C ILE A 20 -45.00 12.56 49.74
N SER A 21 -45.93 13.01 48.89
CA SER A 21 -46.93 14.01 49.21
C SER A 21 -48.15 13.26 49.73
N ASP A 22 -48.57 13.62 50.94
CA ASP A 22 -49.65 13.03 51.73
C ASP A 22 -50.96 12.87 50.93
N CYS A 23 -51.11 11.75 50.22
CA CYS A 23 -52.37 11.33 49.64
C CYS A 23 -53.04 10.38 50.63
N THR A 24 -53.71 10.96 51.63
CA THR A 24 -54.42 10.17 52.64
C THR A 24 -55.64 9.51 52.03
N PHE A 25 -55.49 8.22 51.67
CA PHE A 25 -56.55 7.43 51.03
C PHE A 25 -57.73 7.12 51.98
N ALA A 26 -57.50 7.02 53.29
CA ALA A 26 -58.54 6.71 54.28
C ALA A 26 -58.42 7.59 55.52
N ASP A 27 -59.55 8.04 56.05
CA ASP A 27 -59.70 8.80 57.29
C ASP A 27 -60.89 8.25 58.12
N ALA A 28 -61.07 8.75 59.34
CA ALA A 28 -62.10 8.27 60.26
C ALA A 28 -63.55 8.42 59.74
N GLY A 29 -63.80 9.37 58.82
CA GLY A 29 -65.12 9.63 58.25
C GLY A 29 -65.47 8.75 57.06
N ASN A 30 -64.47 8.12 56.41
CA ASN A 30 -64.67 7.36 55.17
C ASN A 30 -64.27 5.87 55.24
N LEU A 31 -63.87 5.36 56.41
CA LEU A 31 -63.38 3.98 56.60
C LEU A 31 -64.26 2.90 55.97
N GLU A 32 -65.58 2.96 56.14
CA GLU A 32 -66.50 1.95 55.61
C GLU A 32 -66.51 1.94 54.08
N HIS A 33 -66.45 3.13 53.47
CA HIS A 33 -66.39 3.26 52.02
C HIS A 33 -65.03 2.78 51.48
N CYS A 34 -63.93 3.16 52.12
CA CYS A 34 -62.58 2.72 51.73
C CYS A 34 -62.41 1.21 51.86
N ALA A 35 -62.94 0.59 52.93
CA ALA A 35 -62.91 -0.86 53.09
C ALA A 35 -63.72 -1.59 52.02
N LYS A 36 -64.91 -1.09 51.65
CA LYS A 36 -65.71 -1.64 50.53
C LYS A 36 -64.96 -1.50 49.21
N TYR A 37 -64.38 -0.33 48.94
CA TYR A 37 -63.60 -0.08 47.73
C TYR A 37 -62.37 -0.99 47.63
N LEU A 38 -61.60 -1.14 48.72
CA LEU A 38 -60.43 -2.03 48.75
C LEU A 38 -60.83 -3.47 48.47
N ASN A 39 -61.87 -3.99 49.12
CA ASN A 39 -62.35 -5.35 48.87
C ASN A 39 -62.82 -5.55 47.41
N GLN A 40 -63.54 -4.59 46.85
CA GLN A 40 -63.94 -4.65 45.43
C GLN A 40 -62.73 -4.62 44.48
N THR A 41 -61.75 -3.78 44.79
CA THR A 41 -60.53 -3.63 44.01
C THR A 41 -59.68 -4.89 44.07
N LEU A 42 -59.55 -5.50 45.26
CA LEU A 42 -58.84 -6.77 45.45
C LEU A 42 -59.43 -7.88 44.59
N VAL A 43 -60.75 -8.04 44.58
CA VAL A 43 -61.42 -9.03 43.71
C VAL A 43 -61.13 -8.76 42.24
N THR A 44 -61.17 -7.49 41.84
CA THR A 44 -60.90 -7.08 40.45
C THR A 44 -59.47 -7.46 40.03
N PHE A 45 -58.49 -7.32 40.93
CA PHE A 45 -57.11 -7.74 40.72
C PHE A 45 -56.84 -9.23 41.00
N GLY A 46 -57.89 -10.02 41.24
CA GLY A 46 -57.78 -11.48 41.42
C GLY A 46 -57.37 -11.93 42.83
N PHE A 47 -57.42 -11.03 43.82
CA PHE A 47 -57.19 -11.36 45.22
C PHE A 47 -58.49 -11.74 45.93
N PRO A 48 -58.42 -12.61 46.96
CA PRO A 48 -59.59 -12.90 47.80
C PRO A 48 -60.04 -11.63 48.56
N ALA A 49 -61.31 -11.21 48.40
CA ALA A 49 -61.91 -10.13 49.19
C ALA A 49 -62.21 -10.60 50.61
N SER A 50 -61.27 -10.34 51.50
CA SER A 50 -61.41 -10.67 52.91
C SER A 50 -60.70 -9.69 53.82
N LEU A 51 -60.51 -8.43 53.40
CA LEU A 51 -60.04 -7.38 54.30
C LEU A 51 -61.20 -7.00 55.21
N ASP A 52 -61.37 -7.76 56.29
CA ASP A 52 -62.20 -7.38 57.41
C ASP A 52 -61.29 -6.88 58.53
N LEU A 53 -61.13 -5.56 58.57
CA LEU A 53 -60.27 -4.87 59.54
C LEU A 53 -60.94 -4.71 60.91
N PHE A 54 -62.25 -4.97 60.99
CA PHE A 54 -63.05 -4.83 62.22
C PHE A 54 -63.45 -6.19 62.82
N ALA A 55 -63.01 -7.30 62.22
CA ALA A 55 -63.26 -8.64 62.72
C ALA A 55 -62.65 -8.87 64.11
N ASN A 56 -63.42 -9.51 64.99
CA ASN A 56 -62.97 -9.93 66.32
C ASN A 56 -62.78 -11.46 66.43
N ASP A 57 -63.07 -12.21 65.36
CA ASP A 57 -62.90 -13.66 65.33
C ASP A 57 -61.56 -14.06 64.67
N PRO A 58 -60.85 -15.07 65.20
CA PRO A 58 -59.55 -15.48 64.66
C PRO A 58 -59.56 -15.90 63.19
N VAL A 59 -60.69 -16.42 62.68
CA VAL A 59 -60.79 -16.94 61.32
C VAL A 59 -60.80 -15.80 60.30
N SER A 60 -61.57 -14.75 60.57
CA SER A 60 -61.62 -13.55 59.71
C SER A 60 -60.30 -12.76 59.77
N ILE A 61 -59.67 -12.65 60.95
CA ILE A 61 -58.33 -12.06 61.09
C ILE A 61 -57.30 -12.84 60.25
N ALA A 62 -57.31 -14.17 60.31
CA ALA A 62 -56.40 -14.99 59.50
C ALA A 62 -56.61 -14.79 57.99
N ARG A 63 -57.87 -14.64 57.54
CA ARG A 63 -58.18 -14.31 56.13
C ARG A 63 -57.64 -12.92 55.73
N THR A 64 -57.79 -11.91 56.57
CA THR A 64 -57.20 -10.58 56.36
C THR A 64 -55.67 -10.68 56.24
N CYS A 65 -55.01 -11.38 57.17
CA CYS A 65 -53.55 -11.58 57.14
C CYS A 65 -53.07 -12.29 55.87
N ASN A 66 -53.75 -13.36 55.45
CA ASN A 66 -53.40 -14.08 54.22
C ASN A 66 -53.57 -13.23 52.95
N CYS A 67 -54.60 -12.37 52.93
CA CYS A 67 -54.78 -11.42 51.83
C CYS A 67 -53.63 -10.39 51.78
N ILE A 68 -53.27 -9.81 52.92
CA ILE A 68 -52.13 -8.89 53.03
C ILE A 68 -50.81 -9.59 52.64
N TYR A 69 -50.59 -10.82 53.12
CA TYR A 69 -49.42 -11.61 52.75
C TYR A 69 -49.35 -11.86 51.23
N SER A 70 -50.48 -12.18 50.60
CA SER A 70 -50.56 -12.38 49.15
C SER A 70 -50.22 -11.10 48.37
N LEU A 71 -50.66 -9.93 48.84
CA LEU A 71 -50.31 -8.62 48.26
C LEU A 71 -48.81 -8.33 48.36
N LEU A 72 -48.22 -8.59 49.53
CA LEU A 72 -46.78 -8.41 49.74
C LEU A 72 -45.97 -9.36 48.86
N GLN A 73 -46.39 -10.63 48.76
CA GLN A 73 -45.71 -11.61 47.92
C GLN A 73 -45.81 -11.27 46.43
N GLN A 74 -46.97 -10.77 45.97
CA GLN A 74 -47.09 -10.26 44.60
C GLN A 74 -46.18 -9.05 44.38
N ARG A 75 -46.15 -8.09 45.32
CA ARG A 75 -45.28 -6.93 45.21
C ARG A 75 -43.80 -7.32 45.13
N GLN A 76 -43.38 -8.31 45.90
CA GLN A 76 -42.01 -8.82 45.84
C GLN A 76 -41.71 -9.43 44.45
N ARG A 77 -42.59 -10.31 43.94
CA ARG A 77 -42.44 -10.89 42.60
C ARG A 77 -42.42 -9.82 41.49
N ASP A 78 -43.24 -8.79 41.60
CA ASP A 78 -43.29 -7.68 40.63
C ASP A 78 -42.00 -6.85 40.66
N ILE A 79 -41.40 -6.65 41.85
CA ILE A 79 -40.11 -5.98 42.00
C ILE A 79 -39.02 -6.84 41.34
N GLU A 80 -38.93 -8.12 41.67
CA GLU A 80 -37.94 -9.04 41.12
C GLU A 80 -38.04 -9.14 39.59
N PHE A 81 -39.26 -9.25 39.04
CA PHE A 81 -39.50 -9.26 37.59
C PHE A 81 -39.06 -7.95 36.94
N ARG A 82 -39.41 -6.80 37.54
CA ARG A 82 -39.02 -5.49 37.01
C ARG A 82 -37.51 -5.29 37.06
N GLU A 83 -36.86 -5.73 38.13
CA GLU A 83 -35.39 -5.67 38.27
C GLU A 83 -34.70 -6.54 37.23
N SER A 84 -35.13 -7.80 37.06
CA SER A 84 -34.60 -8.70 36.03
C SER A 84 -34.77 -8.14 34.62
N SER A 85 -35.96 -7.61 34.30
CA SER A 85 -36.22 -6.96 33.01
C SER A 85 -35.36 -5.71 32.80
N ASN A 86 -35.16 -4.91 33.86
CA ASN A 86 -34.29 -3.73 33.81
C ASN A 86 -32.83 -4.12 33.54
N GLU A 87 -32.33 -5.14 34.22
CA GLU A 87 -30.97 -5.64 34.02
C GLU A 87 -30.78 -6.16 32.60
N GLN A 88 -31.72 -6.96 32.08
CA GLN A 88 -31.66 -7.44 30.69
C GLN A 88 -31.64 -6.28 29.70
N ARG A 89 -32.48 -5.25 29.91
CA ARG A 89 -32.50 -4.06 29.05
C ARG A 89 -31.16 -3.32 29.09
N GLN A 90 -30.55 -3.19 30.26
CA GLN A 90 -29.25 -2.53 30.40
C GLN A 90 -28.15 -3.30 29.68
N ARG A 91 -28.14 -4.63 29.80
CA ARG A 91 -27.21 -5.50 29.06
C ARG A 91 -27.38 -5.34 27.55
N LEU A 92 -28.60 -5.44 27.04
CA LEU A 92 -28.89 -5.24 25.62
C LEU A 92 -28.52 -3.84 25.12
N SER A 93 -28.74 -2.81 25.93
CA SER A 93 -28.34 -1.44 25.60
C SER A 93 -26.82 -1.32 25.45
N SER A 94 -26.04 -1.98 26.32
CA SER A 94 -24.58 -2.00 26.24
C SER A 94 -24.09 -2.80 25.02
N ASP A 95 -24.74 -3.93 24.72
CA ASP A 95 -24.45 -4.71 23.52
C ASP A 95 -24.75 -3.92 22.24
N MET A 96 -25.86 -3.18 22.21
CA MET A 96 -26.22 -2.31 21.09
C MET A 96 -25.14 -1.26 20.85
N SER A 97 -24.75 -0.50 21.88
CA SER A 97 -23.70 0.52 21.74
C SER A 97 -22.35 -0.06 21.30
N ARG A 98 -22.01 -1.28 21.75
CA ARG A 98 -20.81 -1.99 21.30
C ARG A 98 -20.89 -2.39 19.81
N LEU A 99 -22.06 -2.85 19.36
CA LEU A 99 -22.28 -3.21 17.96
C LEU A 99 -22.30 -1.97 17.06
N GLU A 100 -22.93 -0.88 17.47
CA GLU A 100 -22.94 0.40 16.77
C GLU A 100 -21.50 0.91 16.55
N ALA A 101 -20.67 0.94 17.60
CA ALA A 101 -19.27 1.34 17.47
C ALA A 101 -18.46 0.41 16.53
N LYS A 102 -18.79 -0.88 16.49
CA LYS A 102 -18.16 -1.82 15.56
C LYS A 102 -18.59 -1.54 14.11
N VAL A 103 -19.86 -1.22 13.88
CA VAL A 103 -20.38 -0.85 12.55
C VAL A 103 -19.69 0.41 12.05
N GLU A 104 -19.65 1.48 12.85
CA GLU A 104 -18.97 2.73 12.47
C GLU A 104 -17.49 2.49 12.10
N ARG A 105 -16.79 1.64 12.87
CA ARG A 105 -15.39 1.29 12.58
C ARG A 105 -15.24 0.48 11.29
N LEU A 106 -16.19 -0.41 10.98
CA LEU A 106 -16.17 -1.18 9.73
C LEU A 106 -16.50 -0.31 8.52
N GLU A 107 -17.45 0.62 8.65
CA GLU A 107 -17.78 1.60 7.61
C GLU A 107 -16.59 2.52 7.30
N ALA A 108 -15.87 2.97 8.33
CA ALA A 108 -14.65 3.76 8.16
C ALA A 108 -13.55 2.98 7.41
N GLN A 109 -13.38 1.68 7.72
CA GLN A 109 -12.44 0.81 7.03
C GLN A 109 -12.85 0.56 5.57
N LEU A 110 -14.13 0.34 5.31
CA LEU A 110 -14.66 0.17 3.96
C LEU A 110 -14.37 1.41 3.11
N ALA A 111 -14.70 2.59 3.63
CA ALA A 111 -14.43 3.85 2.94
C ALA A 111 -12.91 4.08 2.73
N ALA A 112 -12.05 3.64 3.64
CA ALA A 112 -10.60 3.70 3.45
C ALA A 112 -10.15 2.77 2.31
N LYS A 113 -10.66 1.52 2.29
CA LYS A 113 -10.36 0.54 1.24
C LYS A 113 -10.86 0.98 -0.13
N ASP A 114 -12.02 1.62 -0.22
CA ASP A 114 -12.52 2.18 -1.49
C ASP A 114 -11.61 3.28 -2.04
N ARG A 115 -11.05 4.13 -1.17
CA ARG A 115 -10.06 5.15 -1.57
C ARG A 115 -8.75 4.53 -2.03
N GLU A 116 -8.27 3.49 -1.34
CA GLU A 116 -7.08 2.73 -1.74
C GLU A 116 -7.29 2.06 -3.11
N LEU A 117 -8.42 1.38 -3.31
CA LEU A 117 -8.79 0.75 -4.58
C LEU A 117 -8.86 1.76 -5.72
N ALA A 118 -9.49 2.92 -5.50
CA ALA A 118 -9.55 3.99 -6.49
C ALA A 118 -8.14 4.52 -6.86
N THR A 119 -7.23 4.56 -5.89
CA THR A 119 -5.84 4.98 -6.11
C THR A 119 -5.07 3.94 -6.92
N LEU A 120 -5.16 2.67 -6.53
CA LEU A 120 -4.54 1.54 -7.24
C LEU A 120 -5.04 1.42 -8.67
N THR A 121 -6.35 1.59 -8.89
CA THR A 121 -6.93 1.55 -10.24
C THR A 121 -6.35 2.66 -11.14
N ARG A 122 -6.14 3.86 -10.60
CA ARG A 122 -5.53 4.97 -11.34
C ARG A 122 -4.06 4.74 -11.64
N THR A 123 -3.30 4.19 -10.69
CA THR A 123 -1.87 3.89 -10.91
C THR A 123 -1.71 2.77 -11.93
N GLU A 124 -2.54 1.74 -11.87
CA GLU A 124 -2.58 0.65 -12.86
C GLU A 124 -2.93 1.19 -14.26
N ALA A 125 -3.97 2.03 -14.39
CA ALA A 125 -4.34 2.63 -15.67
C ALA A 125 -3.19 3.47 -16.27
N LYS A 126 -2.48 4.25 -15.43
CA LYS A 126 -1.31 5.02 -15.85
C LYS A 126 -0.15 4.13 -16.29
N ALA A 127 0.12 3.05 -15.56
CA ALA A 127 1.16 2.08 -15.90
C ALA A 127 0.84 1.38 -17.23
N ALA A 128 -0.41 0.93 -17.41
CA ALA A 128 -0.88 0.32 -18.65
C ALA A 128 -0.72 1.27 -19.86
N ALA A 129 -1.07 2.54 -19.71
CA ALA A 129 -0.86 3.54 -20.76
C ALA A 129 0.63 3.74 -21.09
N THR A 130 1.49 3.75 -20.08
CA THR A 130 2.94 3.87 -20.24
C THR A 130 3.52 2.67 -20.99
N PHE A 131 3.12 1.45 -20.62
CA PHE A 131 3.55 0.24 -21.32
C PHE A 131 3.06 0.21 -22.76
N LYS A 132 1.81 0.63 -23.01
CA LYS A 132 1.28 0.72 -24.38
C LYS A 132 2.12 1.67 -25.24
N ALA A 133 2.48 2.84 -24.71
CA ALA A 133 3.34 3.79 -25.41
C ALA A 133 4.74 3.23 -25.69
N GLN A 134 5.33 2.46 -24.76
CA GLN A 134 6.61 1.79 -24.98
C GLN A 134 6.52 0.71 -26.06
N ILE A 135 5.44 -0.09 -26.07
CA ILE A 135 5.20 -1.10 -27.11
C ILE A 135 5.10 -0.45 -28.48
N GLU A 136 4.36 0.65 -28.60
CA GLU A 136 4.23 1.41 -29.86
C GLU A 136 5.59 1.95 -30.32
N LYS A 137 6.41 2.49 -29.40
CA LYS A 137 7.77 2.96 -29.72
C LYS A 137 8.66 1.83 -30.24
N LEU A 138 8.67 0.68 -29.57
CA LEU A 138 9.45 -0.49 -29.99
C LEU A 138 8.98 -1.02 -31.35
N GLN A 139 7.67 -0.97 -31.64
CA GLN A 139 7.14 -1.33 -32.96
C GLN A 139 7.64 -0.37 -34.05
N GLN A 140 7.66 0.94 -33.78
CA GLN A 140 8.19 1.95 -34.71
C GLN A 140 9.68 1.74 -34.99
N GLU A 141 10.48 1.54 -33.93
CA GLU A 141 11.92 1.26 -34.05
C GLU A 141 12.16 -0.01 -34.89
N ARG A 142 11.41 -1.10 -34.61
CA ARG A 142 11.47 -2.34 -35.40
C ARG A 142 11.17 -2.09 -36.89
N GLU A 143 10.14 -1.31 -37.19
CA GLU A 143 9.75 -0.99 -38.58
C GLU A 143 10.79 -0.12 -39.30
N GLU A 144 11.44 0.79 -38.58
CA GLU A 144 12.57 1.57 -39.11
C GLU A 144 13.79 0.70 -39.39
N PHE A 145 14.17 -0.17 -38.45
CA PHE A 145 15.23 -1.17 -38.67
C PHE A 145 14.93 -2.05 -39.88
N GLN A 146 13.70 -2.53 -40.01
CA GLN A 146 13.30 -3.36 -41.15
C GLN A 146 13.44 -2.59 -42.48
N ARG A 147 13.02 -1.31 -42.53
CA ARG A 147 13.20 -0.45 -43.71
C ARG A 147 14.68 -0.27 -44.05
N MET A 148 15.52 -0.02 -43.05
CA MET A 148 16.96 0.15 -43.24
C MET A 148 17.63 -1.13 -43.76
N VAL A 149 17.27 -2.31 -43.23
CA VAL A 149 17.79 -3.61 -43.70
C VAL A 149 17.42 -3.84 -45.17
N ILE A 150 16.18 -3.57 -45.55
CA ILE A 150 15.73 -3.69 -46.95
C ILE A 150 16.53 -2.72 -47.85
N GLY A 151 16.69 -1.47 -47.43
CA GLY A 151 17.48 -0.47 -48.17
C GLY A 151 18.95 -0.88 -48.33
N ASN A 152 19.57 -1.38 -47.26
CA ASN A 152 20.94 -1.86 -47.30
C ASN A 152 21.11 -3.05 -48.27
N GLN A 153 20.17 -4.00 -48.24
CA GLN A 153 20.15 -5.14 -49.14
C GLN A 153 20.03 -4.71 -50.62
N GLN A 154 19.24 -3.68 -50.91
CA GLN A 154 19.14 -3.09 -52.25
C GLN A 154 20.46 -2.45 -52.70
N VAL A 155 21.08 -1.62 -51.85
CA VAL A 155 22.37 -0.99 -52.15
C VAL A 155 23.45 -2.03 -52.39
N ARG A 156 23.51 -3.08 -51.55
CA ARG A 156 24.46 -4.19 -51.71
C ARG A 156 24.28 -4.89 -53.06
N THR A 157 23.04 -5.17 -53.44
CA THR A 157 22.72 -5.75 -54.76
C THR A 157 23.21 -4.83 -55.89
N GLN A 158 22.95 -3.53 -55.80
CA GLN A 158 23.38 -2.55 -56.80
C GLN A 158 24.92 -2.46 -56.91
N GLN A 159 25.64 -2.43 -55.79
CA GLN A 159 27.10 -2.46 -55.75
C GLN A 159 27.68 -3.72 -56.39
N ILE A 160 27.08 -4.89 -56.15
CA ILE A 160 27.49 -6.15 -56.80
C ILE A 160 27.34 -6.04 -58.33
N HIS A 161 26.24 -5.46 -58.82
CA HIS A 161 26.04 -5.26 -60.26
C HIS A 161 27.07 -4.30 -60.87
N GLU A 162 27.37 -3.18 -60.21
CA GLU A 162 28.40 -2.25 -60.66
C GLU A 162 29.79 -2.87 -60.66
N MET A 163 30.15 -3.63 -59.62
CA MET A 163 31.42 -4.35 -59.53
C MET A 163 31.57 -5.33 -60.69
N LYS A 164 30.55 -6.15 -60.97
CA LYS A 164 30.54 -7.08 -62.12
C LYS A 164 30.67 -6.37 -63.46
N LYS A 165 30.10 -5.16 -63.60
CA LYS A 165 30.25 -4.34 -64.81
C LYS A 165 31.70 -3.88 -64.98
N LYS A 166 32.31 -3.33 -63.93
CA LYS A 166 33.72 -2.89 -63.93
C LYS A 166 34.68 -4.05 -64.17
N GLU A 167 34.40 -5.23 -63.60
CA GLU A 167 35.20 -6.43 -63.81
C GLU A 167 35.19 -6.88 -65.28
N LYS A 168 34.03 -6.84 -65.94
CA LYS A 168 33.92 -7.08 -67.39
C LYS A 168 34.70 -6.05 -68.22
N GLU A 169 34.69 -4.78 -67.84
CA GLU A 169 35.46 -3.73 -68.50
C GLU A 169 36.97 -3.92 -68.29
N TYR A 170 37.38 -4.32 -67.08
CA TYR A 170 38.76 -4.63 -66.75
C TYR A 170 39.28 -5.81 -67.58
N ILE A 171 38.52 -6.90 -67.69
CA ILE A 171 38.87 -8.05 -68.54
C ILE A 171 39.09 -7.60 -69.99
N LYS A 172 38.17 -6.81 -70.56
CA LYS A 172 38.31 -6.27 -71.93
C LYS A 172 39.57 -5.39 -72.09
N LEU A 173 39.89 -4.58 -71.08
CA LEU A 173 41.09 -3.73 -71.12
C LEU A 173 42.36 -4.56 -71.02
N GLN A 174 42.37 -5.58 -70.17
CA GLN A 174 43.45 -6.55 -70.03
C GLN A 174 43.69 -7.32 -71.34
N GLU A 175 42.62 -7.76 -72.02
CA GLU A 175 42.69 -8.38 -73.35
C GLU A 175 43.34 -7.44 -74.39
N ARG A 176 42.90 -6.18 -74.46
CA ARG A 176 43.50 -5.16 -75.36
C ARG A 176 44.97 -4.92 -75.06
N LEU A 177 45.33 -4.80 -73.78
CA LEU A 177 46.73 -4.61 -73.38
C LEU A 177 47.60 -5.80 -73.81
N ASN A 178 47.12 -7.02 -73.58
CA ASN A 178 47.81 -8.22 -74.04
C ASN A 178 47.95 -8.26 -75.56
N GLN A 179 46.94 -7.82 -76.30
CA GLN A 179 46.99 -7.72 -77.76
C GLN A 179 48.08 -6.74 -78.22
N VAL A 180 48.12 -5.53 -77.64
CA VAL A 180 49.18 -4.54 -77.91
C VAL A 180 50.56 -5.06 -77.54
N LEU A 181 50.71 -5.78 -76.42
CA LEU A 181 51.99 -6.38 -76.02
C LEU A 181 52.45 -7.47 -77.00
N MET A 182 51.52 -8.27 -77.53
CA MET A 182 51.81 -9.30 -78.53
C MET A 182 52.17 -8.69 -79.88
N GLU A 183 51.48 -7.62 -80.30
CA GLU A 183 51.83 -6.81 -81.48
C GLU A 183 53.24 -6.22 -81.33
N LYS A 184 53.55 -5.61 -80.18
CA LYS A 184 54.88 -5.06 -79.88
C LYS A 184 55.97 -6.14 -79.87
N LYS A 185 55.69 -7.36 -79.39
CA LYS A 185 56.62 -8.50 -79.47
C LYS A 185 56.86 -8.96 -80.91
N LYS A 186 55.86 -8.84 -81.78
CA LYS A 186 55.95 -9.17 -83.21
C LYS A 186 56.73 -8.09 -83.97
N GLU A 187 56.56 -6.82 -83.60
CA GLU A 187 57.33 -5.68 -84.11
C GLU A 187 58.76 -5.63 -83.55
N SER A 188 59.01 -6.17 -82.37
CA SER A 188 60.38 -6.28 -81.81
C SER A 188 61.31 -7.22 -82.58
N ARG A 189 60.84 -7.93 -83.62
CA ARG A 189 61.72 -8.59 -84.62
C ARG A 189 62.13 -7.68 -85.78
N SER A 190 61.65 -6.44 -85.82
CA SER A 190 62.00 -5.46 -86.85
C SER A 190 62.08 -4.05 -86.25
N GLY A 191 63.30 -3.67 -85.87
CA GLY A 191 63.78 -2.31 -86.14
C GLY A 191 63.67 -1.28 -85.01
N MET A 192 64.87 -0.88 -84.57
CA MET A 192 65.28 0.48 -84.17
C MET A 192 64.86 0.98 -82.77
N GLU A 193 65.85 0.89 -81.88
CA GLU A 193 65.86 1.51 -80.55
C GLU A 193 66.07 3.03 -80.69
N ILE A 194 65.02 3.81 -80.43
CA ILE A 194 65.11 5.26 -80.33
C ILE A 194 65.34 5.62 -78.86
N MET A 195 66.61 5.83 -78.52
CA MET A 195 67.00 6.62 -77.36
C MET A 195 66.49 8.05 -77.56
N ASN A 196 65.54 8.48 -76.74
CA ASN A 196 65.36 9.90 -76.52
C ASN A 196 65.07 10.15 -75.04
N LEU A 197 66.00 10.91 -74.45
CA LEU A 197 65.78 11.67 -73.23
C LEU A 197 64.55 12.55 -73.42
N LEU A 198 63.51 12.32 -72.63
CA LEU A 198 62.46 13.30 -72.43
C LEU A 198 62.45 13.73 -70.97
N GLN A 199 62.63 15.04 -70.86
CA GLN A 199 62.69 15.89 -69.69
C GLN A 199 61.56 15.59 -68.69
N LYS A 200 61.90 15.84 -67.43
CA LYS A 200 60.94 16.11 -66.36
C LYS A 200 59.89 17.11 -66.86
N GLU A 201 58.62 16.79 -66.69
CA GLU A 201 57.66 17.69 -66.06
C GLU A 201 56.35 16.99 -65.67
N GLY A 202 55.91 17.28 -64.44
CA GLY A 202 54.49 17.41 -64.15
C GLY A 202 53.68 16.15 -63.83
N ARG A 203 54.07 15.35 -62.82
CA ARG A 203 53.06 14.74 -61.93
C ARG A 203 53.55 14.79 -60.49
N GLN A 204 52.81 15.55 -59.68
CA GLN A 204 52.98 15.53 -58.23
C GLN A 204 52.91 14.10 -57.73
N ARG A 205 54.03 13.61 -57.18
CA ARG A 205 53.98 12.54 -56.18
C ARG A 205 53.13 13.06 -55.04
N GLY A 206 52.06 12.34 -54.72
CA GLY A 206 51.28 12.59 -53.52
C GLY A 206 52.22 12.70 -52.33
N THR A 207 52.21 13.85 -51.69
CA THR A 207 52.93 14.08 -50.44
C THR A 207 52.32 13.13 -49.43
N TRP A 208 53.03 12.05 -49.09
CA TRP A 208 52.69 11.20 -47.96
C TRP A 208 52.92 12.03 -46.69
N ASN A 209 51.89 12.79 -46.29
CA ASN A 209 51.89 13.58 -45.07
C ASN A 209 51.56 12.66 -43.88
N GLY A 210 52.54 11.90 -43.40
CA GLY A 210 52.42 11.14 -42.14
C GLY A 210 52.01 12.01 -40.94
N LYS A 211 52.37 13.30 -40.97
CA LYS A 211 51.99 14.28 -39.94
C LYS A 211 50.47 14.53 -39.81
N LYS A 212 49.69 14.33 -40.88
CA LYS A 212 48.22 14.48 -40.82
C LYS A 212 47.57 13.23 -40.22
N ALA A 213 48.02 12.04 -40.61
CA ALA A 213 47.53 10.80 -40.05
C ALA A 213 47.79 10.71 -38.54
N ASP A 214 48.99 11.08 -38.08
CA ASP A 214 49.29 11.10 -36.64
C ASP A 214 48.42 12.12 -35.89
N ASN A 215 48.21 13.32 -36.46
CA ASN A 215 47.36 14.34 -35.85
C ASN A 215 45.89 13.89 -35.76
N ASP A 216 45.38 13.22 -36.79
CA ASP A 216 44.03 12.65 -36.81
C ASP A 216 43.90 11.49 -35.81
N PHE A 217 44.95 10.69 -35.60
CA PHE A 217 44.99 9.64 -34.58
C PHE A 217 44.99 10.23 -33.16
N TYR A 218 45.82 11.24 -32.88
CA TYR A 218 45.79 11.93 -31.58
C TYR A 218 44.43 12.57 -31.32
N LYS A 219 43.84 13.17 -32.34
CA LYS A 219 42.50 13.75 -32.25
C LYS A 219 41.44 12.69 -31.97
N MET A 220 41.43 11.58 -32.70
CA MET A 220 40.49 10.48 -32.46
C MET A 220 40.61 9.88 -31.06
N ILE A 221 41.85 9.77 -30.54
CA ILE A 221 42.10 9.31 -29.17
C ILE A 221 41.53 10.31 -28.17
N VAL A 222 41.81 11.61 -28.33
CA VAL A 222 41.28 12.67 -27.46
C VAL A 222 39.76 12.72 -27.51
N ASP A 223 39.16 12.69 -28.70
CA ASP A 223 37.71 12.69 -28.90
C ASP A 223 37.07 11.46 -28.23
N SER A 224 37.69 10.27 -28.34
CA SER A 224 37.22 9.06 -27.66
C SER A 224 37.33 9.16 -26.14
N TYR A 225 38.41 9.76 -25.60
CA TYR A 225 38.54 10.02 -24.16
C TYR A 225 37.53 11.06 -23.68
N GLU A 226 37.21 12.09 -24.48
CA GLU A 226 36.20 13.09 -24.14
C GLU A 226 34.80 12.51 -24.14
N VAL A 227 34.45 11.68 -25.12
CA VAL A 227 33.17 10.94 -25.15
C VAL A 227 33.07 10.03 -23.93
N ASN A 228 34.08 9.20 -23.65
CA ASN A 228 34.07 8.32 -22.48
C ASN A 228 33.99 9.10 -21.16
N LYS A 229 34.64 10.26 -21.07
CA LYS A 229 34.54 11.15 -19.89
C LYS A 229 33.14 11.73 -19.74
N GLN A 230 32.49 12.13 -20.83
CA GLN A 230 31.13 12.64 -20.81
C GLN A 230 30.13 11.55 -20.40
N GLU A 231 30.28 10.34 -20.94
CA GLU A 231 29.47 9.17 -20.55
C GLU A 231 29.65 8.84 -19.07
N LEU A 232 30.90 8.80 -18.58
CA LEU A 232 31.20 8.58 -17.16
C LEU A 232 30.57 9.66 -16.26
N MET A 233 30.61 10.93 -16.68
CA MET A 233 29.98 12.03 -15.93
C MET A 233 28.46 11.91 -15.93
N ALA A 234 27.85 11.50 -17.04
CA ALA A 234 26.41 11.27 -17.15
C ALA A 234 25.96 10.11 -16.25
N GLU A 235 26.63 8.95 -16.34
CA GLU A 235 26.34 7.79 -15.49
C GLU A 235 26.54 8.13 -14.01
N ASN A 236 27.56 8.92 -13.65
CA ASN A 236 27.76 9.37 -12.28
C ASN A 236 26.62 10.28 -11.79
N ALA A 237 26.10 11.16 -12.65
CA ALA A 237 24.95 12.00 -12.32
C ALA A 237 23.68 11.17 -12.13
N ASP A 238 23.44 10.18 -13.00
CA ASP A 238 22.30 9.26 -12.90
C ASP A 238 22.38 8.41 -11.63
N LEU A 239 23.57 7.89 -11.28
CA LEU A 239 23.80 7.15 -10.04
C LEU A 239 23.51 8.00 -8.80
N LYS A 240 23.93 9.28 -8.81
CA LYS A 240 23.60 10.22 -7.72
C LYS A 240 22.10 10.48 -7.62
N ALA A 241 21.42 10.63 -8.75
CA ALA A 241 19.97 10.81 -8.78
C ALA A 241 19.23 9.57 -8.25
N LEU A 242 19.66 8.38 -8.66
CA LEU A 242 19.10 7.11 -8.20
C LEU A 242 19.29 6.91 -6.70
N LEU A 243 20.49 7.18 -6.17
CA LEU A 243 20.76 7.09 -4.73
C LEU A 243 19.90 8.08 -3.92
N ARG A 244 19.65 9.28 -4.43
CA ARG A 244 18.74 10.25 -3.79
C ARG A 244 17.30 9.76 -3.80
N SER A 245 16.84 9.19 -4.92
CA SER A 245 15.51 8.59 -5.02
C SER A 245 15.36 7.48 -3.99
N MET A 246 16.30 6.53 -3.93
CA MET A 246 16.27 5.45 -2.95
C MET A 246 16.30 5.97 -1.52
N GLN A 247 17.08 7.01 -1.23
CA GLN A 247 17.10 7.63 0.10
C GLN A 247 15.76 8.29 0.46
N MET A 248 15.05 8.87 -0.51
CA MET A 248 13.71 9.42 -0.34
C MET A 248 12.69 8.31 -0.10
N ASP A 249 12.70 7.26 -0.91
CA ASP A 249 11.81 6.09 -0.79
C ASP A 249 11.99 5.41 0.58
N MET A 250 13.25 5.22 1.01
CA MET A 250 13.55 4.67 2.33
C MET A 250 13.05 5.56 3.46
N ARG A 251 13.16 6.89 3.32
CA ARG A 251 12.63 7.85 4.31
C ARG A 251 11.11 7.78 4.37
N GLU A 252 10.45 7.73 3.22
CA GLU A 252 8.99 7.59 3.14
C GLU A 252 8.52 6.27 3.75
N PHE A 253 9.21 5.16 3.46
CA PHE A 253 8.90 3.85 4.05
C PHE A 253 9.08 3.81 5.57
N LEU A 254 10.13 4.46 6.10
CA LEU A 254 10.39 4.51 7.54
C LEU A 254 9.48 5.50 8.29
N ASN A 255 9.09 6.60 7.65
CA ASN A 255 8.25 7.64 8.24
C ASN A 255 6.75 7.43 7.96
N ALA A 256 6.39 6.50 7.08
CA ALA A 256 5.01 6.05 6.94
C ALA A 256 4.54 5.57 8.32
N PRO A 257 3.38 6.04 8.81
CA PRO A 257 2.85 5.66 10.10
C PRO A 257 2.36 4.22 10.05
N ASN A 258 3.30 3.27 10.04
CA ASN A 258 3.01 1.88 10.34
C ASN A 258 2.69 1.84 11.83
N GLY A 259 1.40 1.76 12.13
CA GLY A 259 0.84 1.70 13.47
C GLY A 259 1.47 0.58 14.29
N LEU A 260 2.51 0.93 15.04
CA LEU A 260 2.90 0.26 16.27
C LEU A 260 3.78 1.25 17.07
N SER A 261 3.11 2.19 17.74
CA SER A 261 3.69 2.87 18.89
C SER A 261 4.01 1.82 19.94
N LYS A 262 5.30 1.49 20.14
CA LYS A 262 5.72 0.87 21.40
C LYS A 262 5.88 1.98 22.45
N PRO A 263 5.39 1.76 23.68
CA PRO A 263 5.36 2.77 24.73
C PRO A 263 6.74 2.86 25.38
N THR A 264 7.30 4.06 25.45
CA THR A 264 8.39 4.38 26.38
C THR A 264 7.91 5.41 27.39
N VAL A 265 7.79 4.91 28.62
CA VAL A 265 7.83 5.54 29.96
C VAL A 265 8.06 7.07 29.98
N PRO A 266 7.29 7.82 30.81
CA PRO A 266 7.34 9.28 30.82
C PRO A 266 8.53 9.78 31.65
N LEU A 267 9.39 10.61 31.06
CA LEU A 267 10.10 11.64 31.80
C LEU A 267 10.45 12.82 30.87
N ASN A 268 9.54 13.79 30.89
CA ASN A 268 9.78 15.22 30.90
C ASN A 268 11.16 15.71 30.40
N GLU A 269 11.25 16.12 29.13
CA GLU A 269 11.89 17.39 28.76
C GLU A 269 11.43 17.84 27.37
N ARG A 270 11.03 19.10 27.31
CA ARG A 270 10.49 19.82 26.17
C ARG A 270 11.64 20.31 25.31
N LEU A 271 11.88 19.70 24.16
CA LEU A 271 12.66 20.29 23.07
C LEU A 271 12.02 19.93 21.73
N ASP A 272 11.77 20.97 20.94
CA ASP A 272 11.27 20.92 19.57
C ASP A 272 12.02 19.87 18.73
N ALA A 273 11.27 18.93 18.15
CA ALA A 273 11.82 17.98 17.20
C ALA A 273 12.01 18.67 15.83
N ASP A 274 13.06 19.48 15.75
CA ASP A 274 13.66 19.86 14.48
C ASP A 274 14.08 18.57 13.73
N PRO A 275 13.95 18.52 12.38
CA PRO A 275 14.29 17.32 11.62
C PRO A 275 15.78 16.97 11.83
N PRO A 276 16.15 15.67 11.91
CA PRO A 276 17.55 15.30 12.06
C PRO A 276 18.34 15.85 10.87
N GLN A 277 19.21 16.81 11.18
CA GLN A 277 20.05 17.50 10.22
C GLN A 277 20.93 16.48 9.48
N SER A 278 21.13 16.75 8.19
CA SER A 278 22.21 16.15 7.41
C SER A 278 23.51 16.18 8.24
N PRO A 279 24.35 15.12 8.25
CA PRO A 279 25.55 15.04 9.08
C PRO A 279 26.56 16.19 8.90
N LEU A 280 26.35 17.02 7.87
CA LEU A 280 27.09 18.24 7.62
C LEU A 280 26.10 19.40 7.53
N GLY A 281 25.96 20.15 8.62
CA GLY A 281 25.18 21.38 8.65
C GLY A 281 25.67 22.36 7.59
N GLY A 282 24.85 22.60 6.56
CA GLY A 282 25.00 23.74 5.66
C GLY A 282 25.33 23.43 4.19
N LYS A 283 24.31 23.61 3.34
CA LYS A 283 24.33 23.94 1.90
C LYS A 283 24.81 22.92 0.86
N THR A 284 25.58 21.88 1.19
CA THR A 284 26.01 20.88 0.19
C THR A 284 25.61 19.47 0.61
N ASP A 285 24.78 18.80 -0.20
CA ASP A 285 24.35 17.41 0.01
C ASP A 285 25.56 16.46 -0.07
N VAL A 286 25.58 15.37 0.70
CA VAL A 286 26.72 14.43 0.77
C VAL A 286 27.03 13.82 -0.60
N PHE A 287 26.01 13.72 -1.47
CA PHE A 287 26.13 13.24 -2.84
C PHE A 287 26.70 14.30 -3.81
N ASP A 288 26.77 15.57 -3.43
CA ASP A 288 27.36 16.65 -4.24
C ASP A 288 28.85 16.84 -3.99
N LEU A 289 29.42 16.24 -2.93
CA LEU A 289 30.85 16.27 -2.69
C LEU A 289 31.63 15.41 -3.71
N PRO A 290 32.91 15.76 -3.99
CA PRO A 290 33.80 14.88 -4.74
C PRO A 290 33.84 13.48 -4.12
N PHE A 291 33.77 12.45 -4.97
CA PHE A 291 33.57 11.06 -4.50
C PHE A 291 34.58 10.63 -3.43
N HIS A 292 35.86 10.96 -3.60
CA HIS A 292 36.90 10.62 -2.63
C HIS A 292 36.71 11.24 -1.23
N MET A 293 35.96 12.34 -1.12
CA MET A 293 35.65 13.00 0.14
C MET A 293 34.37 12.46 0.80
N ALA A 294 33.42 11.97 -0.01
CA ALA A 294 32.13 11.47 0.46
C ALA A 294 32.07 9.95 0.61
N ARG A 295 33.00 9.22 0.01
CA ARG A 295 32.99 7.75 -0.10
C ARG A 295 32.76 7.09 1.25
N ASP A 296 33.58 7.42 2.23
CA ASP A 296 33.56 6.72 3.53
C ASP A 296 32.27 7.01 4.29
N GLN A 297 31.76 8.24 4.21
CA GLN A 297 30.49 8.64 4.83
C GLN A 297 29.28 7.96 4.18
N ILE A 298 29.27 7.87 2.85
CA ILE A 298 28.21 7.17 2.11
C ILE A 298 28.25 5.68 2.44
N GLU A 299 29.44 5.09 2.46
CA GLU A 299 29.63 3.68 2.79
C GLU A 299 29.17 3.37 4.22
N GLU A 300 29.61 4.14 5.21
CA GLU A 300 29.23 3.96 6.60
C GLU A 300 27.72 4.15 6.82
N SER A 301 27.13 5.17 6.19
CA SER A 301 25.68 5.42 6.25
C SER A 301 24.88 4.24 5.68
N LEU A 302 25.28 3.72 4.52
CA LEU A 302 24.61 2.57 3.90
C LEU A 302 24.77 1.30 4.73
N ARG A 303 25.98 1.03 5.25
CA ARG A 303 26.23 -0.13 6.13
C ARG A 303 25.37 -0.06 7.39
N THR A 304 25.29 1.11 8.02
CA THR A 304 24.49 1.32 9.23
C THR A 304 23.00 1.14 8.96
N LYS A 305 22.49 1.72 7.87
CA LYS A 305 21.08 1.55 7.47
C LYS A 305 20.74 0.10 7.13
N MET A 306 21.63 -0.60 6.43
CA MET A 306 21.44 -2.02 6.10
C MET A 306 21.42 -2.90 7.36
N ALA A 307 22.28 -2.61 8.34
CA ALA A 307 22.27 -3.30 9.62
C ALA A 307 20.95 -3.10 10.38
N SER A 308 20.44 -1.86 10.43
CA SER A 308 19.15 -1.54 11.06
C SER A 308 17.97 -2.22 10.37
N ILE A 309 17.96 -2.26 9.03
CA ILE A 309 16.93 -2.99 8.26
C ILE A 309 16.97 -4.49 8.58
N LYS A 310 18.17 -5.08 8.59
CA LYS A 310 18.35 -6.49 8.91
C LYS A 310 17.81 -6.83 10.30
N GLU A 311 18.10 -5.99 11.29
CA GLU A 311 17.58 -6.16 12.65
C GLU A 311 16.05 -6.08 12.69
N ARG A 312 15.45 -5.07 12.04
CA ARG A 312 13.99 -4.91 12.00
C ARG A 312 13.30 -6.06 11.25
N MET A 313 13.91 -6.59 10.20
CA MET A 313 13.40 -7.77 9.48
C MET A 313 13.39 -9.01 10.37
N VAL A 314 14.45 -9.24 11.16
CA VAL A 314 14.50 -10.34 12.12
C VAL A 314 13.38 -10.18 13.16
N GLN A 315 13.20 -8.97 13.72
CA GLN A 315 12.13 -8.70 14.68
C GLN A 315 10.73 -8.95 14.09
N LEU A 316 10.49 -8.57 12.82
CA LEU A 316 9.21 -8.82 12.14
C LEU A 316 9.00 -10.32 11.90
N GLN A 317 10.04 -11.06 11.52
CA GLN A 317 9.96 -12.51 11.31
C GLN A 317 9.70 -13.26 12.62
N ASP A 318 10.31 -12.82 13.72
CA ASP A 318 10.07 -13.38 15.05
C ASP A 318 8.66 -13.06 15.56
N ALA A 319 8.17 -11.84 15.32
CA ALA A 319 6.80 -11.45 15.63
C ALA A 319 5.77 -12.25 14.83
N GLN A 320 6.05 -12.53 13.55
CA GLN A 320 5.19 -13.35 12.70
C GLN A 320 5.13 -14.80 13.18
N LYS A 321 6.28 -15.41 13.51
CA LYS A 321 6.31 -16.76 14.12
C LYS A 321 5.57 -16.80 15.46
N GLY A 322 5.74 -15.76 16.29
CA GLY A 322 5.01 -15.64 17.54
C GLY A 322 3.49 -15.58 17.33
N ALA A 323 3.04 -14.81 16.33
CA ALA A 323 1.62 -14.70 15.98
C ALA A 323 1.04 -16.03 15.45
N GLU A 324 1.82 -16.77 14.65
CA GLU A 324 1.43 -18.08 14.11
C GLU A 324 1.24 -19.11 15.23
N VAL A 325 2.18 -19.19 16.17
CA VAL A 325 2.07 -20.07 17.36
C VAL A 325 0.87 -19.69 18.23
N THR A 326 0.59 -18.40 18.41
CA THR A 326 -0.61 -17.98 19.16
C THR A 326 -1.90 -18.33 18.44
N SER A 327 -1.92 -18.27 17.10
CA SER A 327 -3.08 -18.65 16.30
C SER A 327 -3.36 -20.15 16.43
N GLU A 328 -2.33 -20.99 16.28
CA GLU A 328 -2.46 -22.44 16.45
C GLU A 328 -2.94 -22.82 17.87
N ALA A 329 -2.45 -22.11 18.90
CA ALA A 329 -2.90 -22.33 20.27
C ALA A 329 -4.39 -21.99 20.46
N THR A 330 -4.86 -20.87 19.88
CA THR A 330 -6.28 -20.47 19.95
C THR A 330 -7.20 -21.42 19.18
N GLU A 331 -6.74 -21.97 18.04
CA GLU A 331 -7.49 -22.94 17.26
C GLU A 331 -7.64 -24.26 18.04
N ARG A 332 -6.57 -24.71 18.70
CA ARG A 332 -6.59 -25.91 19.53
C ARG A 332 -7.43 -25.77 20.80
N GLU A 333 -7.51 -24.57 21.36
CA GLU A 333 -8.41 -24.26 22.48
C GLU A 333 -9.88 -24.38 22.06
N LEU A 334 -10.25 -23.83 20.89
CA LEU A 334 -11.61 -23.96 20.33
C LEU A 334 -11.99 -25.43 20.03
N GLU A 335 -11.05 -26.23 19.52
CA GLU A 335 -11.29 -27.67 19.30
C GLU A 335 -11.58 -28.42 20.60
N LEU A 336 -10.83 -28.11 21.67
CA LEU A 336 -11.03 -28.73 22.99
C LEU A 336 -12.36 -28.30 23.63
N GLU A 337 -12.77 -27.03 23.47
CA GLU A 337 -14.09 -26.59 23.91
C GLU A 337 -15.22 -27.33 23.18
N ALA A 338 -15.09 -27.55 21.87
CA ALA A 338 -16.06 -28.32 21.10
C ALA A 338 -16.17 -29.78 21.59
N GLN A 339 -15.03 -30.44 21.83
CA GLN A 339 -15.01 -31.80 22.38
C GLN A 339 -15.63 -31.88 23.79
N LEU A 340 -15.43 -30.86 24.63
CA LEU A 340 -16.05 -30.80 25.95
C LEU A 340 -17.57 -30.65 25.88
N VAL A 341 -18.08 -29.87 24.92
CA VAL A 341 -19.53 -29.75 24.68
C VAL A 341 -20.12 -31.09 24.27
N GLU A 342 -19.47 -31.79 23.34
CA GLU A 342 -19.90 -33.12 22.89
C GLU A 342 -19.89 -34.14 24.04
N ALA A 343 -18.80 -34.19 24.83
CA ALA A 343 -18.71 -35.07 25.99
C ALA A 343 -19.80 -34.80 27.03
N ARG A 344 -20.15 -33.53 27.28
CA ARG A 344 -21.25 -33.14 28.18
C ARG A 344 -22.60 -33.63 27.65
N SER A 345 -22.83 -33.53 26.34
CA SER A 345 -24.06 -34.03 25.71
C SER A 345 -24.21 -35.55 25.90
N ILE A 346 -23.13 -36.30 25.69
CA ILE A 346 -23.12 -37.77 25.85
C ILE A 346 -23.43 -38.16 27.30
N ILE A 347 -22.85 -37.46 28.29
CA ILE A 347 -23.12 -37.72 29.70
C ILE A 347 -24.60 -37.46 30.04
N GLN A 348 -25.20 -36.42 29.45
CA GLN A 348 -26.58 -36.05 29.69
C GLN A 348 -27.58 -37.04 29.07
N GLU A 349 -27.23 -37.73 27.98
CA GLU A 349 -28.05 -38.77 27.36
C GLU A 349 -28.00 -40.12 28.11
N GLN A 350 -27.02 -40.32 28.99
CA GLN A 350 -26.84 -41.56 29.77
C GLN A 350 -27.49 -41.53 31.16
N VAL A 351 -28.10 -40.40 31.56
CA VAL A 351 -28.84 -40.19 32.81
C VAL A 351 -30.32 -40.07 32.49
#